data_AF-A0A4D4K8I8-F1
#
_entry.id   AF-A0A4D4K8I8-F1
#
_cell.length_a   1.000
_cell.length_b   1.000
_cell.length_c   1.000
_cell.angle_alpha   90.00
_cell.angle_beta   90.00
_cell.angle_gamma   90.00
#
_symmetry.space_group_name_H-M   'P 1'
#
loop_
_entity.id
_entity.type
_entity.pdbx_description
1 polymer ?
#
loop_
_entity_poly.entity_id
_entity_poly.type
_entity_poly.pdbx_seq_one_letter_code
_entity_poly.pdbx_strand_id
1 'polypeptide(L)'
;MGTHGKPPTPQDGGHWWCSRDSWAYAADGAVHQWGPRDLADETAEALAWWEGAGRPALFDFGLTATADGHHRVWLGDPSAAWPLPAV
;
A
#
# COMPACT_ATOMS: atom_id res chain seq x y z
N MET A 1 -25.98 -9.42 -10.58
CA MET A 1 -25.17 -10.50 -9.98
C MET A 1 -23.90 -10.63 -10.82
N GLY A 2 -22.86 -9.85 -10.48
CA GLY A 2 -21.65 -9.79 -11.30
C GLY A 2 -20.83 -11.06 -11.14
N THR A 3 -20.52 -11.71 -12.26
CA THR A 3 -19.57 -12.84 -12.31
C THR A 3 -18.22 -12.36 -11.82
N HIS A 4 -17.82 -12.81 -10.63
CA HIS A 4 -16.50 -12.54 -10.09
C HIS A 4 -15.52 -13.35 -10.95
N GLY A 5 -14.81 -12.66 -11.84
CA GLY A 5 -13.71 -13.27 -12.58
C GLY A 5 -12.73 -13.86 -11.56
N LYS A 6 -12.46 -15.16 -11.68
CA LYS A 6 -11.49 -15.84 -10.83
C LYS A 6 -10.19 -15.01 -10.83
N PRO A 7 -9.62 -14.66 -9.67
CA PRO A 7 -8.36 -13.94 -9.64
C PRO A 7 -7.30 -14.73 -10.43
N PRO A 8 -6.42 -14.05 -11.20
CA PRO A 8 -5.29 -14.68 -11.85
C PRO A 8 -4.45 -15.43 -10.82
N THR A 9 -3.77 -16.50 -11.23
CA THR A 9 -3.00 -17.30 -10.27
C THR A 9 -1.67 -16.64 -9.94
N PRO A 10 -1.14 -16.73 -8.71
CA PRO A 10 0.12 -16.10 -8.28
C PRO A 10 1.39 -16.51 -9.06
N GLN A 11 1.27 -17.41 -10.03
CA GLN A 11 2.38 -18.09 -10.70
C GLN A 11 2.84 -17.36 -11.96
N ASP A 12 2.12 -16.30 -12.37
CA ASP A 12 2.37 -15.55 -13.60
C ASP A 12 3.40 -14.41 -13.42
N GLY A 13 4.12 -14.39 -12.29
CA GLY A 13 5.20 -13.42 -12.04
C GLY A 13 4.73 -12.00 -11.66
N GLY A 14 3.43 -11.79 -11.49
CA GLY A 14 2.86 -10.50 -11.07
C GLY A 14 2.97 -10.24 -9.56
N HIS A 15 2.66 -9.00 -9.18
CA HIS A 15 2.70 -8.53 -7.80
C HIS A 15 1.30 -8.42 -7.22
N TRP A 16 1.15 -8.87 -5.97
CA TRP A 16 -0.11 -8.82 -5.23
C TRP A 16 -0.01 -7.80 -4.09
N TRP A 17 -1.07 -7.02 -3.93
CA TRP A 17 -1.36 -6.27 -2.71
C TRP A 17 -2.68 -6.76 -2.13
N CYS A 18 -2.70 -6.98 -0.82
CA CYS A 18 -3.87 -7.49 -0.11
C CYS A 18 -4.13 -6.67 1.15
N SER A 19 -5.40 -6.36 1.39
CA SER A 19 -5.92 -5.88 2.67
C SER A 19 -7.02 -6.83 3.17
N ARG A 20 -7.73 -6.46 4.23
CA ARG A 20 -8.84 -7.27 4.77
C ARG A 20 -9.97 -7.49 3.75
N ASP A 21 -10.31 -6.48 2.96
CA ASP A 21 -11.49 -6.45 2.08
C ASP A 21 -11.18 -5.97 0.66
N SER A 22 -9.90 -5.79 0.32
CA SER A 22 -9.45 -5.34 -0.99
C SER A 22 -8.22 -6.11 -1.46
N TRP A 23 -8.07 -6.24 -2.78
CA TRP A 23 -6.86 -6.78 -3.41
C TRP A 23 -6.56 -6.06 -4.72
N ALA A 24 -5.28 -6.01 -5.08
CA ALA A 24 -4.81 -5.60 -6.40
C ALA A 24 -3.74 -6.58 -6.91
N TYR A 25 -3.74 -6.80 -8.21
CA TYR A 25 -2.79 -7.64 -8.92
C TYR A 25 -2.24 -6.87 -10.12
N ALA A 26 -0.92 -6.68 -10.17
CA ALA A 26 -0.23 -6.08 -11.31
C ALA A 26 0.59 -7.12 -12.07
N ALA A 27 0.35 -7.21 -13.38
CA ALA A 27 1.13 -8.01 -14.32
C ALA A 27 1.03 -7.43 -15.73
N ASP A 28 2.09 -7.58 -16.53
CA ASP A 28 2.10 -7.19 -17.95
C ASP A 28 1.64 -5.75 -18.24
N GLY A 29 1.94 -4.82 -17.33
CA GLY A 29 1.54 -3.41 -17.45
C GLY A 29 0.06 -3.12 -17.18
N ALA A 30 -0.70 -4.11 -16.70
CA ALA A 30 -2.09 -3.97 -16.31
C ALA A 30 -2.28 -4.23 -14.82
N VAL A 31 -3.31 -3.61 -14.24
CA VAL A 31 -3.73 -3.82 -12.85
C VAL A 31 -5.18 -4.31 -12.84
N HIS A 32 -5.42 -5.40 -12.10
CA HIS A 32 -6.74 -5.87 -11.73
C HIS A 32 -6.95 -5.68 -10.24
N GLN A 33 -8.08 -5.12 -9.83
CA GLN A 33 -8.35 -4.88 -8.42
C GLN A 33 -9.82 -5.01 -8.05
N TRP A 34 -10.08 -5.22 -6.76
CA TRP A 34 -11.41 -5.30 -6.18
C TRP A 34 -11.39 -4.90 -4.70
N GLY A 35 -12.51 -4.37 -4.22
CA GLY A 35 -12.71 -3.93 -2.85
C GLY A 35 -12.90 -2.42 -2.75
N PRO A 36 -13.16 -1.89 -1.54
CA PRO A 36 -13.36 -0.45 -1.34
C PRO A 36 -12.08 0.38 -1.44
N ARG A 37 -10.89 -0.25 -1.47
CA ARG A 37 -9.60 0.46 -1.55
C ARG A 37 -8.98 0.35 -2.93
N ASP A 38 -8.40 1.46 -3.39
CA ASP A 38 -7.56 1.50 -4.58
C ASP A 38 -6.09 1.24 -4.19
N LEU A 39 -5.75 -0.04 -4.01
CA LEU A 39 -4.43 -0.42 -3.50
C LEU A 39 -3.30 -0.09 -4.47
N ALA A 40 -3.60 0.01 -5.77
CA ALA A 40 -2.63 0.37 -6.79
C ALA A 40 -2.25 1.85 -6.69
N ASP A 41 -3.24 2.74 -6.63
CA ASP A 41 -3.01 4.17 -6.47
C ASP A 41 -2.36 4.49 -5.12
N GLU A 42 -2.81 3.87 -4.03
CA GLU A 42 -2.17 4.03 -2.72
C GLU A 42 -0.68 3.63 -2.72
N THR A 43 -0.34 2.54 -3.41
CA THR A 43 1.05 2.10 -3.54
C THR A 43 1.86 3.06 -4.41
N ALA A 44 1.26 3.59 -5.49
CA ALA A 44 1.90 4.58 -6.35
C ALA A 44 2.17 5.90 -5.60
N GLU A 45 1.23 6.36 -4.78
CA GLU A 45 1.40 7.53 -3.91
C GLU A 45 2.52 7.32 -2.89
N ALA A 46 2.54 6.17 -2.22
CA ALA A 46 3.59 5.82 -1.27
C ALA A 46 4.97 5.74 -1.94
N LEU A 47 5.05 5.17 -3.16
CA LEU A 47 6.28 5.11 -3.94
C LEU A 47 6.76 6.52 -4.32
N ALA A 48 5.88 7.37 -4.86
CA ALA A 48 6.23 8.73 -5.25
C ALA A 48 6.74 9.56 -4.06
N TRP A 49 6.13 9.38 -2.89
CA TRP A 49 6.60 10.01 -1.66
C TRP A 49 7.99 9.49 -1.24
N TRP A 50 8.20 8.17 -1.24
CA TRP A 50 9.50 7.57 -0.91
C TRP A 50 10.62 8.01 -1.87
N GLU A 51 10.32 8.09 -3.17
CA GLU A 51 11.26 8.62 -4.16
C GLU A 51 11.54 10.11 -3.96
N GLY A 52 10.51 10.91 -3.70
CA GLY A 52 10.64 12.33 -3.39
C GLY A 52 11.45 12.60 -2.12
N ALA A 53 11.46 11.65 -1.18
CA ALA A 53 12.27 11.68 0.03
C ALA A 53 13.73 11.22 -0.17
N GLY A 54 14.13 10.89 -1.41
CA GLY A 54 15.50 10.49 -1.71
C GLY A 54 15.79 9.00 -1.48
N ARG A 55 14.75 8.15 -1.51
CA ARG A 55 14.86 6.70 -1.34
C ARG A 55 15.54 6.28 -0.02
N PRO A 56 15.03 6.76 1.13
CA PRO A 56 15.61 6.45 2.43
C PRO A 56 15.63 4.94 2.70
N ALA A 57 16.60 4.51 3.50
CA ALA A 57 16.68 3.13 3.94
C ALA A 57 15.53 2.84 4.92
N LEU A 58 15.15 1.57 5.01
CA LEU A 58 14.05 1.15 5.89
C LEU A 58 14.23 1.60 7.35
N PHE A 59 15.47 1.65 7.84
CA PHE A 59 15.78 2.03 9.22
C PHE A 59 15.83 3.55 9.47
N ASP A 60 15.70 4.38 8.43
CA ASP A 60 15.56 5.83 8.58
C ASP A 60 14.12 6.22 8.97
N PHE A 61 13.18 5.29 8.79
CA PHE A 61 11.79 5.45 9.17
C PHE A 61 11.58 5.26 10.67
N GLY A 62 10.73 6.11 11.23
CA GLY A 62 10.15 5.92 12.55
C GLY A 62 8.67 5.57 12.48
N LEU A 63 8.19 4.96 13.57
CA LEU A 63 6.79 4.60 13.75
C LEU A 63 6.32 5.12 15.11
N THR A 64 5.26 5.91 15.11
CA THR A 64 4.53 6.28 16.32
C THR A 64 3.24 5.46 16.38
N ALA A 65 3.12 4.62 17.41
CA ALA A 65 1.89 3.92 17.73
C ALA A 65 1.14 4.65 18.85
N THR A 66 -0.15 4.92 18.65
CA THR A 66 -1.02 5.54 19.66
C THR A 66 -1.94 4.50 20.30
N ALA A 67 -2.37 4.77 21.54
CA ALA A 67 -3.15 3.81 22.33
C ALA A 67 -4.57 3.54 21.78
N ASP A 68 -5.04 4.38 20.87
CA ASP A 68 -6.32 4.25 20.15
C ASP A 68 -6.21 3.37 18.88
N GLY A 69 -5.02 2.79 18.61
CA GLY A 69 -4.79 1.92 17.46
C GLY A 69 -4.45 2.64 16.16
N HIS A 70 -4.30 3.97 16.19
CA HIS A 70 -3.75 4.70 15.06
C HIS A 70 -2.22 4.61 15.02
N HIS A 71 -1.67 4.52 13.81
CA HIS A 71 -0.24 4.44 13.59
C HIS A 71 0.18 5.53 12.59
N ARG A 72 1.32 6.15 12.85
CA ARG A 72 1.89 7.20 12.00
C ARG A 72 3.34 6.85 11.66
N VAL A 73 3.64 6.73 10.37
CA VAL A 73 5.00 6.51 9.86
C VAL A 73 5.60 7.86 9.51
N TRP A 74 6.86 8.08 9.84
CA TRP A 74 7.55 9.33 9.57
C TRP A 74 9.00 9.08 9.16
N LEU A 75 9.59 10.06 8.48
CA LEU A 75 11.00 10.06 8.08
C LEU A 75 11.68 11.26 8.72
N GLY A 76 12.63 11.01 9.63
CA GLY A 76 13.36 12.04 10.36
C GLY A 76 12.55 12.74 11.47
N ASP A 77 11.47 13.45 11.11
CA ASP A 77 10.65 14.22 12.06
C ASP A 77 9.21 13.64 12.19
N PRO A 78 8.79 13.23 13.40
CA PRO A 78 7.42 12.77 13.69
C PRO A 78 6.31 13.76 13.37
N SER A 79 6.61 15.06 13.22
CA SER A 79 5.64 16.09 12.85
C SER A 79 5.21 16.02 11.38
N ALA A 80 6.05 15.43 10.52
CA ALA A 80 5.82 15.24 9.09
C ALA A 80 5.45 13.78 8.77
N ALA A 81 4.48 13.24 9.51
CA ALA A 81 4.09 11.84 9.39
C ALA A 81 3.02 11.59 8.32
N TRP A 82 3.15 10.45 7.64
CA TRP A 82 2.12 9.90 6.76
C TRP A 82 1.12 9.08 7.58
N PRO A 83 -0.20 9.34 7.46
CA PRO A 83 -1.21 8.55 8.15
C PRO A 83 -1.27 7.15 7.53
N LEU A 84 -1.23 6.11 8.36
CA LEU A 84 -1.57 4.78 7.88
C LEU A 84 -3.09 4.61 7.87
N PRO A 85 -3.65 3.97 6.83
CA PRO A 85 -5.05 3.58 6.81
C PRO A 85 -5.35 2.70 8.03
N ALA A 86 -6.52 2.90 8.64
CA ALA A 86 -6.94 2.11 9.79
C ALA A 86 -7.06 0.63 9.42
N VAL A 87 -6.63 -0.25 10.33
CA VAL A 87 -6.54 -1.70 10.12
C VAL A 87 -7.88 -2.39 10.23
#